data_AF-A0A939R2J2-F1
#
_entry.id   AF-A0A939R2J2-F1
#
_cell.length_a   1.000
_cell.length_b   1.000
_cell.length_c   1.000
_cell.angle_alpha   90.00
_cell.angle_beta   90.00
_cell.angle_gamma   90.00
#
_symmetry.space_group_name_H-M   'P 1'
#
loop_
_entity.id
_entity.type
_entity.pdbx_description
1 polymer ?
#
loop_
_entity_poly.entity_id
_entity_poly.type
_entity_poly.pdbx_seq_one_letter_code
_entity_poly.pdbx_strand_id
1 'polypeptide(L)'
;MKKITDNTFLGKLTLLLNVVVLVLFIVSILSLLKFDKVNVGVVNDRDAYEKAYENFVMAQHPLRQDSAEVAYYSNKLDSLKTKAVANTKDEKKSLAEMITMTTETLKEKTKIQKEHEDALVDAEAAYGPLKDAWDASNANRDSAKKGFWVLACITFLVFLVKTFFFARWDSKNLKNLHNISPWMKDGNSVASPYIAWFVPIINLIKPLSIFKEIWDETDYALENKEIVKVDKDNAVDNSGIYMGIWWALLLISCWLMNLILLFTFFKEGAFFVKTNHATMAVVAIVIMILAMLFETMLVLQYNKKNKLLVANEDKF
;
A
#
# COMPACT_ATOMS: atom_id res chain seq x y z
N MET A 1 -14.41 22.31 44.43
CA MET A 1 -14.51 21.43 43.25
C MET A 1 -13.85 22.09 42.05
N LYS A 2 -13.27 21.33 41.10
CA LYS A 2 -12.71 21.92 39.86
C LYS A 2 -13.79 22.00 38.80
N LYS A 3 -13.74 23.05 37.97
CA LYS A 3 -14.80 23.35 36.99
C LYS A 3 -14.99 22.22 35.95
N ILE A 4 -16.22 21.75 35.75
CA ILE A 4 -16.61 20.82 34.67
C ILE A 4 -16.66 21.61 33.35
N THR A 5 -16.09 21.04 32.28
CA THR A 5 -15.96 21.74 30.99
C THR A 5 -16.87 21.15 29.92
N ASP A 6 -17.48 22.00 29.09
CA ASP A 6 -18.21 21.55 27.90
C ASP A 6 -17.21 21.14 26.79
N ASN A 7 -17.15 19.84 26.49
CA ASN A 7 -16.28 19.26 25.49
C ASN A 7 -16.98 18.98 24.15
N THR A 8 -18.23 19.46 23.98
CA THR A 8 -19.03 19.18 22.77
C THR A 8 -18.39 19.70 21.48
N PHE A 9 -17.61 20.78 21.55
CA PHE A 9 -16.84 21.28 20.40
C PHE A 9 -15.84 20.23 19.89
N LEU A 10 -15.05 19.62 20.78
CA LEU A 10 -14.09 18.57 20.40
C LEU A 10 -14.80 17.35 19.83
N GLY A 11 -15.96 16.97 20.41
CA GLY A 11 -16.77 15.90 19.87
C GLY A 11 -17.25 16.18 18.44
N LYS A 12 -17.80 17.38 18.19
CA LYS A 12 -18.22 17.80 16.83
C LYS A 12 -17.04 17.83 15.84
N LEU A 13 -15.87 18.26 16.28
CA LEU A 13 -14.65 18.25 15.46
C LEU A 13 -14.25 16.83 15.07
N THR A 14 -14.30 15.87 16.01
CA THR A 14 -14.09 14.44 15.69
C THR A 14 -15.09 13.95 14.65
N LEU A 15 -16.38 14.29 14.77
CA LEU A 15 -17.39 13.89 13.78
C LEU A 15 -17.09 14.44 12.38
N LEU A 16 -16.67 15.70 12.28
CA LEU A 16 -16.23 16.28 11.02
C LEU A 16 -15.03 15.52 10.45
N LEU A 17 -14.04 15.21 11.29
CA LEU A 17 -12.86 14.45 10.89
C LEU A 17 -13.21 13.02 10.46
N ASN A 18 -14.24 12.38 11.03
CA ASN A 18 -14.73 11.08 10.55
C ASN A 18 -15.17 11.15 9.09
N VAL A 19 -15.95 12.17 8.73
CA VAL A 19 -16.38 12.37 7.33
C VAL A 19 -15.18 12.59 6.41
N VAL A 20 -14.23 13.43 6.81
CA VAL A 20 -13.03 13.71 6.01
C VAL A 20 -12.19 12.44 5.82
N VAL A 21 -11.92 11.69 6.89
CA VAL A 21 -11.19 10.41 6.82
C VAL A 21 -11.93 9.43 5.92
N LEU A 22 -13.26 9.34 6.00
CA LEU A 22 -14.03 8.43 5.17
C LEU A 22 -13.91 8.75 3.68
N VAL A 23 -14.05 10.02 3.31
CA VAL A 23 -13.92 10.47 1.92
C VAL A 23 -12.52 10.17 1.40
N LEU A 24 -11.49 10.54 2.16
CA LEU A 24 -10.09 10.27 1.79
C LEU A 24 -9.82 8.78 1.67
N PHE A 25 -10.35 7.97 2.58
CA PHE A 25 -10.24 6.51 2.55
C PHE A 25 -10.86 5.91 1.29
N ILE A 26 -12.08 6.32 0.92
CA ILE A 26 -12.75 5.88 -0.30
C ILE A 26 -11.91 6.26 -1.53
N VAL A 27 -11.42 7.50 -1.59
CA VAL A 27 -10.57 7.97 -2.69
C VAL A 27 -9.26 7.18 -2.78
N SER A 28 -8.61 6.89 -1.63
CA SER A 28 -7.41 6.03 -1.58
C SER A 28 -7.69 4.62 -2.11
N ILE A 29 -8.82 4.01 -1.73
CA ILE A 29 -9.21 2.69 -2.23
C ILE A 29 -9.49 2.73 -3.74
N LEU A 30 -10.20 3.74 -4.25
CA LEU A 30 -10.42 3.87 -5.69
C LEU A 30 -9.10 4.03 -6.46
N SER A 31 -8.14 4.79 -5.91
CA SER A 31 -6.80 4.90 -6.47
C SER A 31 -6.03 3.58 -6.43
N LEU A 32 -6.22 2.77 -5.38
CA LEU A 32 -5.64 1.43 -5.26
C LEU A 32 -6.20 0.51 -6.35
N LEU A 33 -7.52 0.50 -6.57
CA LEU A 33 -8.15 -0.31 -7.62
C LEU A 33 -7.71 0.12 -9.02
N LYS A 34 -7.48 1.42 -9.24
CA LYS A 34 -6.90 1.92 -10.50
C LYS A 34 -5.47 1.41 -10.69
N PHE A 35 -4.63 1.47 -9.65
CA PHE A 35 -3.28 0.90 -9.68
C PHE A 35 -3.33 -0.60 -9.98
N ASP A 36 -4.20 -1.34 -9.29
CA ASP A 36 -4.37 -2.78 -9.44
C ASP A 36 -4.69 -3.16 -10.89
N LYS A 37 -5.64 -2.46 -11.53
CA LYS A 37 -5.98 -2.65 -12.94
C LYS A 37 -4.77 -2.47 -13.88
N VAL A 38 -3.94 -1.47 -13.63
CA VAL A 38 -2.73 -1.23 -14.44
C VAL A 38 -1.66 -2.29 -14.15
N ASN A 39 -1.51 -2.72 -12.90
CA ASN A 39 -0.57 -3.75 -12.51
C ASN A 39 -0.89 -5.10 -13.15
N VAL A 40 -2.17 -5.49 -13.22
CA VAL A 40 -2.63 -6.70 -13.92
C VAL A 40 -2.23 -6.66 -15.40
N GLY A 41 -2.35 -5.50 -16.06
CA GLY A 41 -1.90 -5.34 -17.46
C GLY A 41 -0.42 -5.66 -17.62
N VAL A 42 0.44 -5.05 -16.78
CA VAL A 42 1.89 -5.32 -16.78
C VAL A 42 2.18 -6.78 -16.51
N VAL A 43 1.50 -7.44 -15.57
CA VAL A 43 1.74 -8.85 -15.28
C VAL A 43 1.39 -9.74 -16.47
N ASN A 44 0.29 -9.44 -17.18
CA ASN A 44 -0.13 -10.21 -18.36
C ASN A 44 0.83 -10.03 -19.55
N ASP A 45 1.41 -8.84 -19.72
CA ASP A 45 2.34 -8.53 -20.81
C ASP A 45 3.75 -9.12 -20.59
N ARG A 46 4.04 -9.54 -19.35
CA ARG A 46 5.39 -9.94 -18.90
C ARG A 46 5.94 -11.14 -19.65
N ASP A 47 5.18 -12.22 -19.74
CA ASP A 47 5.64 -13.46 -20.37
C ASP A 47 5.98 -13.25 -21.86
N ALA A 48 5.20 -12.42 -22.55
CA ALA A 48 5.43 -12.09 -23.96
C ALA A 48 6.70 -11.26 -24.12
N TYR A 49 6.90 -10.26 -23.27
CA TYR A 49 8.11 -9.43 -23.24
C TYR A 49 9.36 -10.26 -22.91
N GLU A 50 9.33 -11.09 -21.86
CA GLU A 50 10.47 -11.90 -21.43
C GLU A 50 10.91 -12.88 -22.52
N LYS A 51 9.96 -13.56 -23.18
CA LYS A 51 10.27 -14.44 -24.32
C LYS A 51 10.88 -13.70 -25.51
N ALA A 52 10.34 -12.53 -25.86
CA ALA A 52 10.87 -11.72 -26.96
C ALA A 52 12.29 -11.20 -26.65
N TYR A 53 12.52 -10.78 -25.41
CA TYR A 53 13.82 -10.37 -24.92
C TYR A 53 14.83 -11.51 -24.94
N GLU A 54 14.46 -12.70 -24.47
CA GLU A 54 15.30 -13.90 -24.54
C GLU A 54 15.70 -14.23 -25.98
N ASN A 55 14.75 -14.23 -26.92
CA ASN A 55 15.02 -14.46 -28.34
C ASN A 55 15.97 -13.42 -28.92
N PHE A 56 15.78 -12.15 -28.60
CA PHE A 56 16.67 -11.06 -29.01
C PHE A 56 18.10 -11.25 -28.48
N VAL A 57 18.25 -11.59 -27.20
CA VAL A 57 19.56 -11.85 -26.59
C VAL A 57 20.23 -13.08 -27.21
N MET A 58 19.47 -14.15 -27.47
CA MET A 58 19.97 -15.36 -28.12
C MET A 58 20.43 -15.10 -29.56
N ALA A 59 19.75 -14.23 -30.31
CA ALA A 59 20.18 -13.80 -31.64
C ALA A 59 21.42 -12.89 -31.61
N GLN A 60 21.57 -12.07 -30.57
CA GLN A 60 22.71 -11.16 -30.44
C GLN A 60 24.03 -11.86 -30.07
N HIS A 61 23.96 -12.95 -29.30
CA HIS A 61 25.15 -13.65 -28.81
C HIS A 61 26.07 -14.21 -29.92
N PRO A 62 25.60 -14.99 -30.91
CA PRO A 62 26.45 -15.54 -31.95
C PRO A 62 27.06 -14.45 -32.83
N LEU A 63 26.32 -13.37 -33.13
CA LEU A 63 26.80 -12.27 -33.97
C LEU A 63 28.10 -11.64 -33.43
N ARG A 64 28.26 -11.56 -32.10
CA ARG A 64 29.51 -11.07 -31.49
C ARG A 64 30.69 -12.00 -31.76
N GLN A 65 30.46 -13.32 -31.74
CA GLN A 65 31.49 -14.31 -32.04
C GLN A 65 31.84 -14.28 -33.53
N ASP A 66 30.86 -14.28 -34.42
CA ASP A 66 31.11 -14.28 -35.86
C ASP A 66 31.78 -13.00 -36.33
N SER A 67 31.39 -11.84 -35.77
CA SER A 67 32.05 -10.57 -36.06
C SER A 67 33.53 -10.59 -35.68
N ALA A 68 33.88 -11.23 -34.56
CA ALA A 68 35.27 -11.41 -34.14
C ALA A 68 36.02 -12.39 -35.06
N GLU A 69 35.38 -13.48 -35.49
CA GLU A 69 35.97 -14.45 -36.41
C GLU A 69 36.21 -13.84 -37.81
N VAL A 70 35.24 -13.13 -38.36
CA VAL A 70 35.37 -12.44 -39.65
C VAL A 70 36.51 -11.41 -39.60
N ALA A 71 36.60 -10.62 -38.52
CA ALA A 71 37.72 -9.70 -38.31
C ALA A 71 39.07 -10.43 -38.23
N TYR A 72 39.14 -11.56 -37.52
CA TYR A 72 40.35 -12.38 -37.42
C TYR A 72 40.80 -12.90 -38.79
N TYR A 73 39.91 -13.52 -39.56
CA TYR A 73 40.25 -14.08 -40.87
C TYR A 73 40.56 -13.00 -41.91
N SER A 74 39.89 -11.84 -41.84
CA SER A 74 40.23 -10.68 -42.67
C SER A 74 41.65 -10.20 -42.41
N ASN A 75 42.01 -9.97 -41.13
CA ASN A 75 43.36 -9.57 -40.74
C ASN A 75 44.41 -10.61 -41.13
N LYS A 76 44.09 -11.90 -40.97
CA LYS A 76 44.97 -13.00 -41.38
C LYS A 76 45.20 -13.00 -42.89
N LEU A 77 44.15 -12.81 -43.69
CA LEU A 77 44.25 -12.73 -45.15
C LEU A 77 45.13 -11.55 -45.58
N ASP A 78 44.97 -10.39 -44.95
CA ASP A 78 45.79 -9.21 -45.21
C ASP A 78 47.26 -9.45 -44.86
N SER A 79 47.53 -10.12 -43.73
CA SER A 79 48.88 -10.52 -43.32
C SER A 79 49.55 -11.50 -44.30
N LEU A 80 48.78 -12.43 -44.88
CA LEU A 80 49.27 -13.40 -45.85
C LEU A 80 49.56 -12.75 -47.20
N LYS A 81 48.73 -11.79 -47.63
CA LYS A 81 48.94 -11.00 -48.86
C LYS A 81 50.13 -10.05 -48.75
N THR A 82 50.40 -9.52 -47.56
CA THR A 82 51.53 -8.60 -47.29
C THR A 82 52.84 -9.32 -47.00
N LYS A 83 52.81 -10.62 -46.66
CA LYS A 83 54.02 -11.46 -46.51
C LYS A 83 54.76 -11.56 -47.85
N ALA A 84 55.69 -10.63 -48.04
CA ALA A 84 56.49 -10.51 -49.24
C ALA A 84 57.51 -11.66 -49.34
N VAL A 85 57.48 -12.33 -50.50
CA VAL A 85 58.53 -13.17 -51.08
C VAL A 85 58.72 -14.56 -50.45
N ALA A 86 57.89 -15.50 -50.88
CA ALA A 86 58.30 -16.90 -50.96
C ALA A 86 59.45 -17.04 -51.97
N ASN A 87 60.60 -17.51 -51.50
CA ASN A 87 61.84 -17.62 -52.29
C ASN A 87 61.89 -18.91 -53.09
N THR A 88 61.18 -19.95 -52.65
CA THR A 88 61.12 -21.25 -53.35
C THR A 88 59.75 -21.47 -54.02
N LYS A 89 59.72 -22.35 -55.03
CA LYS A 89 58.48 -22.72 -55.74
C LYS A 89 57.46 -23.36 -54.77
N ASP A 90 57.93 -24.15 -53.82
CA ASP A 90 57.09 -24.84 -52.84
C ASP A 90 56.51 -23.86 -51.80
N GLU A 91 57.27 -22.86 -51.36
CA GLU A 91 56.76 -21.78 -50.51
C GLU A 91 55.69 -20.95 -51.22
N LYS A 92 55.86 -20.66 -52.53
CA LYS A 92 54.85 -19.93 -53.32
C LYS A 92 53.55 -20.73 -53.42
N LYS A 93 53.65 -22.05 -53.63
CA LYS A 93 52.51 -22.95 -53.71
C LYS A 93 51.79 -23.03 -52.35
N SER A 94 52.52 -23.22 -51.26
CA SER A 94 51.97 -23.27 -49.91
C SER A 94 51.30 -21.96 -49.50
N LEU A 95 51.91 -20.81 -49.83
CA LEU A 95 51.31 -19.49 -49.58
C LEU A 95 50.01 -19.31 -50.38
N ALA A 96 49.99 -19.71 -51.64
CA ALA A 96 48.79 -19.66 -52.48
C ALA A 96 47.66 -20.56 -51.93
N GLU A 97 47.99 -21.76 -51.44
CA GLU A 97 47.04 -22.65 -50.78
C GLU A 97 46.49 -22.03 -49.48
N MET A 98 47.35 -21.46 -48.62
CA MET A 98 46.93 -20.78 -47.39
C MET A 98 46.03 -19.57 -47.67
N ILE A 99 46.35 -18.77 -48.69
CA ILE A 99 45.52 -17.63 -49.11
C ILE A 99 44.16 -18.14 -49.59
N THR A 100 44.12 -19.20 -50.39
CA THR A 100 42.89 -19.79 -50.91
C THR A 100 42.02 -20.30 -49.78
N MET A 101 42.57 -21.12 -48.87
CA MET A 101 41.87 -21.64 -47.70
C MET A 101 41.35 -20.52 -46.80
N THR A 102 42.19 -19.51 -46.49
CA THR A 102 41.77 -18.36 -45.65
C THR A 102 40.67 -17.55 -46.32
N THR A 103 40.71 -17.41 -47.65
CA THR A 103 39.67 -16.71 -48.42
C THR A 103 38.34 -17.47 -48.40
N GLU A 104 38.37 -18.80 -48.54
CA GLU A 104 37.18 -19.64 -48.46
C GLU A 104 36.58 -19.63 -47.06
N THR A 105 37.39 -19.79 -46.02
CA THR A 105 36.92 -19.68 -44.63
C THR A 105 36.34 -18.29 -44.35
N LEU A 106 36.98 -17.21 -44.82
CA LEU A 106 36.44 -15.85 -44.64
C LEU A 106 35.07 -15.70 -45.31
N LYS A 107 34.88 -16.23 -46.53
CA LYS A 107 33.58 -16.21 -47.21
C LYS A 107 32.50 -16.98 -46.44
N GLU A 108 32.84 -18.16 -45.93
CA GLU A 108 31.93 -18.97 -45.11
C GLU A 108 31.53 -18.24 -43.83
N LYS A 109 32.51 -17.70 -43.09
CA LYS A 109 32.26 -16.94 -41.87
C LYS A 109 31.46 -15.66 -42.12
N THR A 110 31.72 -14.96 -43.23
CA THR A 110 30.92 -13.78 -43.62
C THR A 110 29.47 -14.16 -43.93
N LYS A 111 29.25 -15.32 -44.54
CA LYS A 111 27.89 -15.83 -44.81
C LYS A 111 27.15 -16.13 -43.50
N ILE A 112 27.79 -16.85 -42.57
CA ILE A 112 27.21 -17.17 -41.26
C ILE A 112 26.90 -15.90 -40.46
N GLN A 113 27.85 -14.94 -40.44
CA GLN A 113 27.64 -13.64 -39.80
C GLN A 113 26.39 -12.95 -40.35
N LYS A 114 26.21 -12.96 -41.68
CA LYS A 114 25.03 -12.37 -42.31
C LYS A 114 23.73 -13.08 -41.94
N GLU A 115 23.73 -14.42 -41.87
CA GLU A 115 22.56 -15.19 -41.43
C GLU A 115 22.16 -14.84 -39.99
N HIS A 116 23.13 -14.65 -39.10
CA HIS A 116 22.87 -14.21 -37.72
C HIS A 116 22.50 -12.72 -37.62
N GLU A 117 23.00 -11.86 -38.52
CA GLU A 117 22.59 -10.46 -38.62
C GLU A 117 21.12 -10.35 -39.04
N ASP A 118 20.71 -11.11 -40.07
CA ASP A 118 19.32 -11.20 -40.53
C ASP A 118 18.40 -11.71 -39.39
N ALA A 119 18.83 -12.76 -38.67
CA ALA A 119 18.10 -13.28 -37.50
C ALA A 119 17.99 -12.26 -36.36
N LEU A 120 19.01 -11.43 -36.14
CA LEU A 120 18.97 -10.35 -35.15
C LEU A 120 17.99 -9.26 -35.56
N VAL A 121 17.94 -8.89 -36.84
CA VAL A 121 16.99 -7.91 -37.37
C VAL A 121 15.55 -8.40 -37.18
N ASP A 122 15.27 -9.67 -37.46
CA ASP A 122 13.96 -10.27 -37.23
C ASP A 122 13.59 -10.29 -35.74
N ALA A 123 14.55 -10.65 -34.87
CA ALA A 123 14.34 -10.65 -33.43
C ALA A 123 14.12 -9.23 -32.87
N GLU A 124 14.84 -8.23 -33.37
CA GLU A 124 14.68 -6.82 -33.00
C GLU A 124 13.32 -6.27 -33.46
N ALA A 125 12.88 -6.63 -34.68
CA ALA A 125 11.57 -6.24 -35.20
C ALA A 125 10.41 -6.80 -34.36
N ALA A 126 10.57 -7.99 -33.79
CA ALA A 126 9.61 -8.59 -32.87
C ALA A 126 9.70 -8.00 -31.45
N TYR A 127 10.92 -7.73 -30.97
CA TYR A 127 11.18 -7.24 -29.62
C TYR A 127 10.85 -5.75 -29.43
N GLY A 128 11.20 -4.89 -30.39
CA GLY A 128 11.08 -3.43 -30.29
C GLY A 128 9.68 -2.95 -29.88
N PRO A 129 8.61 -3.33 -30.61
CA PRO A 129 7.24 -2.94 -30.26
C PRO A 129 6.80 -3.43 -28.87
N LEU A 130 7.21 -4.65 -28.49
CA LEU A 130 6.92 -5.21 -27.16
C LEU A 130 7.66 -4.48 -26.06
N LYS A 131 8.91 -4.08 -26.30
CA LYS A 131 9.70 -3.26 -25.37
C LYS A 131 9.04 -1.90 -25.16
N ASP A 132 8.64 -1.21 -26.23
CA ASP A 132 7.99 0.10 -26.12
C ASP A 132 6.65 0.01 -25.40
N ALA A 133 5.85 -1.02 -25.68
CA ALA A 133 4.61 -1.29 -24.97
C ALA A 133 4.85 -1.60 -23.48
N TRP A 134 5.84 -2.44 -23.18
CA TRP A 134 6.25 -2.79 -21.82
C TRP A 134 6.71 -1.57 -21.03
N ASP A 135 7.56 -0.73 -21.62
CA ASP A 135 8.08 0.49 -21.00
C ASP A 135 6.94 1.49 -20.73
N ALA A 136 6.01 1.65 -21.67
CA ALA A 136 4.81 2.49 -21.49
C ALA A 136 3.90 1.97 -20.38
N SER A 137 3.65 0.65 -20.35
CA SER A 137 2.86 -0.01 -19.30
C SER A 137 3.50 0.14 -17.92
N ASN A 138 4.83 -0.02 -17.81
CA ASN A 138 5.56 0.19 -16.56
C ASN A 138 5.54 1.66 -16.10
N ALA A 139 5.72 2.62 -17.01
CA ALA A 139 5.63 4.04 -16.67
C ALA A 139 4.23 4.42 -16.14
N ASN A 140 3.18 3.87 -16.75
CA ASN A 140 1.80 4.04 -16.28
C ASN A 140 1.59 3.40 -14.90
N ARG A 141 2.10 2.16 -14.69
CA ARG A 141 2.06 1.47 -13.39
C ARG A 141 2.72 2.30 -12.30
N ASP A 142 3.91 2.83 -12.57
CA ASP A 142 4.68 3.60 -11.59
C ASP A 142 4.01 4.94 -11.25
N SER A 143 3.40 5.60 -12.24
CA SER A 143 2.57 6.79 -12.03
C SER A 143 1.37 6.48 -11.13
N ALA A 144 0.62 5.41 -11.44
CA ALA A 144 -0.53 4.98 -10.64
C ALA A 144 -0.14 4.59 -9.20
N LYS A 145 0.98 3.89 -9.04
CA LYS A 145 1.57 3.53 -7.74
C LYS A 145 1.89 4.77 -6.91
N LYS A 146 2.60 5.74 -7.51
CA LYS A 146 2.93 7.02 -6.85
C LYS A 146 1.67 7.78 -6.42
N GLY A 147 0.68 7.88 -7.30
CA GLY A 147 -0.60 8.53 -7.00
C GLY A 147 -1.32 7.88 -5.82
N PHE A 148 -1.37 6.54 -5.78
CA PHE A 148 -1.92 5.81 -4.64
C PHE A 148 -1.16 6.12 -3.33
N TRP A 149 0.17 6.04 -3.32
CA TRP A 149 0.96 6.25 -2.10
C TRP A 149 0.79 7.66 -1.53
N VAL A 150 0.73 8.68 -2.38
CA VAL A 150 0.46 10.07 -1.94
C VAL A 150 -0.89 10.13 -1.23
N LEU A 151 -1.94 9.57 -1.82
CA LEU A 151 -3.27 9.56 -1.20
C LEU A 151 -3.28 8.75 0.10
N ALA A 152 -2.62 7.59 0.13
CA ALA A 152 -2.53 6.74 1.32
C ALA A 152 -1.83 7.47 2.48
N CYS A 153 -0.73 8.18 2.21
CA CYS A 153 -0.02 9.00 3.21
C CYS A 153 -0.89 10.15 3.73
N ILE A 154 -1.60 10.86 2.85
CA ILE A 154 -2.52 11.93 3.26
C ILE A 154 -3.64 11.35 4.15
N THR A 155 -4.27 10.26 3.72
CA THR A 155 -5.33 9.59 4.49
C THR A 155 -4.82 9.14 5.86
N PHE A 156 -3.62 8.55 5.92
CA PHE A 156 -3.00 8.13 7.17
C PHE A 156 -2.72 9.31 8.12
N LEU A 157 -2.17 10.42 7.61
CA LEU A 157 -1.93 11.61 8.42
C LEU A 157 -3.23 12.21 8.97
N VAL A 158 -4.28 12.30 8.14
CA VAL A 158 -5.59 12.80 8.60
C VAL A 158 -6.22 11.84 9.61
N PHE A 159 -6.05 10.53 9.45
CA PHE A 159 -6.47 9.53 10.43
C PHE A 159 -5.74 9.70 11.78
N LEU A 160 -4.44 9.98 11.78
CA LEU A 160 -3.69 10.27 13.01
C LEU A 160 -4.18 11.56 13.68
N VAL A 161 -4.42 12.62 12.91
CA VAL A 161 -4.98 13.88 13.42
C VAL A 161 -6.36 13.65 14.03
N LYS A 162 -7.25 12.92 13.35
CA LYS A 162 -8.55 12.49 13.88
C LYS A 162 -8.38 11.75 15.21
N THR A 163 -7.50 10.76 15.25
CA THR A 163 -7.26 9.93 16.43
C THR A 163 -6.75 10.76 17.60
N PHE A 164 -5.87 11.72 17.34
CA PHE A 164 -5.40 12.66 18.35
C PHE A 164 -6.54 13.52 18.93
N PHE A 165 -7.42 14.06 18.09
CA PHE A 165 -8.58 14.84 18.57
C PHE A 165 -9.59 13.97 19.34
N PHE A 166 -9.79 12.72 18.94
CA PHE A 166 -10.61 11.77 19.69
C PHE A 166 -10.01 11.48 21.07
N ALA A 167 -8.72 11.15 21.15
CA ALA A 167 -8.01 10.94 22.41
C ALA A 167 -8.03 12.18 23.31
N ARG A 168 -7.94 13.38 22.71
CA ARG A 168 -8.07 14.66 23.42
C ARG A 168 -9.47 14.82 24.02
N TRP A 169 -10.51 14.47 23.26
CA TRP A 169 -11.89 14.50 23.74
C TRP A 169 -12.09 13.52 24.90
N ASP A 170 -11.63 12.27 24.77
CA ASP A 170 -11.66 11.27 25.85
C ASP A 170 -10.95 11.79 27.11
N SER A 171 -9.72 12.30 26.96
CA SER A 171 -8.92 12.85 28.05
C SER A 171 -9.63 14.00 28.79
N LYS A 172 -10.36 14.85 28.07
CA LYS A 172 -11.12 15.95 28.66
C LYS A 172 -12.36 15.47 29.42
N ASN A 173 -13.05 14.45 28.92
CA ASN A 173 -14.21 13.86 29.58
C ASN A 173 -13.80 13.07 30.83
N LEU A 174 -12.72 12.30 30.75
CA LEU A 174 -12.13 11.62 31.91
C LEU A 174 -11.70 12.61 32.99
N LYS A 175 -11.12 13.76 32.60
CA LYS A 175 -10.81 14.84 33.53
C LYS A 175 -12.06 15.42 34.20
N ASN A 176 -13.19 15.53 33.49
CA ASN A 176 -14.45 15.97 34.10
C ASN A 176 -14.90 14.98 35.18
N LEU A 177 -14.83 13.67 34.93
CA LEU A 177 -15.17 12.63 35.92
C LEU A 177 -14.29 12.70 37.17
N HIS A 178 -12.97 12.82 36.98
CA HIS A 178 -12.02 12.98 38.08
C HIS A 178 -12.26 14.24 38.92
N ASN A 179 -13.00 15.23 38.41
CA ASN A 179 -13.38 16.42 39.16
C ASN A 179 -14.69 16.24 39.94
N ILE A 180 -15.55 15.28 39.58
CA ILE A 180 -16.84 15.01 40.22
C ILE A 180 -16.63 14.34 41.58
N SER A 181 -15.82 13.28 41.66
CA SER A 181 -15.60 12.56 42.92
C SER A 181 -14.15 12.09 43.10
N PRO A 182 -13.60 12.06 44.34
CA PRO A 182 -12.24 11.59 44.58
C PRO A 182 -11.96 10.15 44.14
N TRP A 183 -12.91 9.23 44.32
CA TRP A 183 -12.72 7.81 43.99
C TRP A 183 -12.65 7.54 42.48
N MET A 184 -13.27 8.39 41.66
CA MET A 184 -13.18 8.31 40.19
C MET A 184 -11.76 8.61 39.67
N LYS A 185 -10.83 9.06 40.53
CA LYS A 185 -9.43 9.26 40.16
C LYS A 185 -8.60 7.98 40.21
N ASP A 186 -9.12 6.93 40.84
CA ASP A 186 -8.42 5.66 41.02
C ASP A 186 -8.49 4.78 39.76
N GLY A 187 -9.28 5.19 38.76
CA GLY A 187 -9.40 4.58 37.44
C GLY A 187 -8.25 4.92 36.47
N ASN A 188 -8.57 5.07 35.18
CA ASN A 188 -7.58 5.38 34.16
C ASN A 188 -7.04 6.82 34.33
N SER A 189 -5.73 7.00 34.13
CA SER A 189 -5.15 8.35 34.15
C SER A 189 -5.65 9.22 32.97
N VAL A 190 -5.67 10.55 33.16
CA VAL A 190 -6.03 11.53 32.11
C VAL A 190 -5.09 11.48 30.89
N ALA A 191 -3.89 10.92 31.05
CA ALA A 191 -2.92 10.71 29.96
C ALA A 191 -3.11 9.36 29.25
N SER A 192 -3.81 8.41 29.86
CA SER A 192 -4.05 7.06 29.32
C SER A 192 -4.68 7.07 27.92
N PRO A 193 -5.60 7.99 27.54
CA PRO A 193 -6.17 8.01 26.19
C PRO A 193 -5.11 8.17 25.10
N TYR A 194 -4.11 9.04 25.28
CA TYR A 194 -3.06 9.21 24.27
C TYR A 194 -2.20 7.95 24.14
N ILE A 195 -1.80 7.35 25.26
CA ILE A 195 -0.99 6.12 25.26
C ILE A 195 -1.78 4.97 24.63
N ALA A 196 -3.08 4.87 24.94
CA ALA A 196 -3.96 3.86 24.41
C ALA A 196 -4.11 3.94 22.89
N TRP A 197 -4.15 5.14 22.30
CA TRP A 197 -4.31 5.28 20.86
C TRP A 197 -3.02 5.11 20.04
N PHE A 198 -1.85 5.36 20.64
CA PHE A 198 -0.58 5.39 19.90
C PHE A 198 0.39 4.25 20.22
N VAL A 199 0.14 3.43 21.25
CA VAL A 199 0.95 2.24 21.55
C VAL A 199 0.26 0.98 21.02
N PRO A 200 0.79 0.27 20.00
CA PRO A 200 0.07 -0.77 19.27
C PRO A 200 -0.55 -1.90 20.11
N ILE A 201 0.20 -2.47 21.06
CA ILE A 201 -0.30 -3.58 21.88
C ILE A 201 -1.40 -3.10 22.84
N ILE A 202 -1.20 -1.90 23.41
CA ILE A 202 -2.15 -1.28 24.33
C ILE A 202 -3.41 -0.85 23.58
N ASN A 203 -3.26 -0.45 22.32
CA ASN A 203 -4.35 -0.01 21.46
C ASN A 203 -5.43 -1.06 21.28
N LEU A 204 -5.12 -2.35 21.33
CA LEU A 204 -6.12 -3.41 21.15
C LEU A 204 -7.22 -3.44 22.22
N ILE A 205 -6.95 -2.92 23.42
CA ILE A 205 -7.85 -3.10 24.59
C ILE A 205 -8.15 -1.77 25.29
N LYS A 206 -7.14 -0.92 25.50
CA LYS A 206 -7.30 0.24 26.37
C LYS A 206 -8.27 1.31 25.87
N PRO A 207 -8.38 1.63 24.57
CA PRO A 207 -9.38 2.60 24.11
C PRO A 207 -10.80 2.20 24.52
N LEU A 208 -11.17 0.93 24.35
CA LEU A 208 -12.47 0.41 24.78
C LEU A 208 -12.64 0.48 26.31
N SER A 209 -11.61 0.10 27.08
CA SER A 209 -11.66 0.17 28.55
C SER A 209 -11.82 1.59 29.07
N ILE A 210 -11.12 2.56 28.49
CA ILE A 210 -11.21 3.98 28.88
C ILE A 210 -12.59 4.52 28.53
N PHE A 211 -13.08 4.22 27.33
CA PHE A 211 -14.37 4.74 26.90
C PHE A 211 -15.52 4.15 27.74
N LYS A 212 -15.41 2.88 28.12
CA LYS A 212 -16.35 2.22 29.04
C LYS A 212 -16.33 2.86 30.43
N GLU A 213 -15.15 3.12 31.01
CA GLU A 213 -15.03 3.82 32.29
C GLU A 213 -15.67 5.21 32.23
N ILE A 214 -15.34 5.98 31.19
CA ILE A 214 -15.92 7.31 30.97
C ILE A 214 -17.45 7.23 30.93
N TRP A 215 -17.99 6.21 30.28
CA TRP A 215 -19.43 6.03 30.12
C TRP A 215 -20.12 5.60 31.42
N ASP A 216 -19.68 4.49 32.00
CA ASP A 216 -20.28 3.86 33.18
C ASP A 216 -20.22 4.80 34.40
N GLU A 217 -19.10 5.50 34.61
CA GLU A 217 -18.96 6.45 35.72
C GLU A 217 -19.78 7.73 35.50
N THR A 218 -19.96 8.17 34.25
CA THR A 218 -20.84 9.30 33.94
C THR A 218 -22.29 8.95 34.25
N ASP A 219 -22.73 7.75 33.88
CA ASP A 219 -24.09 7.29 34.16
C ASP A 219 -24.31 7.16 35.66
N TYR A 220 -23.38 6.54 36.38
CA TYR A 220 -23.42 6.47 37.83
C TYR A 220 -23.53 7.85 38.47
N ALA A 221 -22.75 8.83 38.02
CA ALA A 221 -22.79 10.19 38.55
C ALA A 221 -24.15 10.87 38.34
N LEU A 222 -24.74 10.70 37.16
CA LEU A 222 -26.03 11.30 36.80
C LEU A 222 -27.20 10.63 37.52
N GLU A 223 -27.16 9.32 37.69
CA GLU A 223 -28.15 8.54 38.43
C GLU A 223 -28.11 8.82 39.92
N ASN A 224 -26.91 8.82 40.53
CA ASN A 224 -26.74 9.02 41.97
C ASN A 224 -27.18 10.43 42.43
N LYS A 225 -27.18 11.41 41.53
CA LYS A 225 -27.68 12.77 41.80
C LYS A 225 -29.12 13.00 41.32
N GLU A 226 -29.82 11.94 40.94
CA GLU A 226 -31.21 11.96 40.45
C GLU A 226 -31.43 12.94 39.27
N ILE A 227 -30.37 13.23 38.50
CA ILE A 227 -30.43 14.13 37.33
C ILE A 227 -31.13 13.41 36.17
N VAL A 228 -30.89 12.11 36.05
CA VAL A 228 -31.56 11.23 35.10
C VAL A 228 -32.28 10.14 35.89
N LYS A 229 -33.60 10.01 35.68
CA LYS A 229 -34.37 8.89 36.21
C LYS A 229 -34.19 7.72 35.25
N VAL A 230 -33.34 6.77 35.61
CA VAL A 230 -33.28 5.49 34.92
C VAL A 230 -34.44 4.66 35.45
N ASP A 231 -35.39 4.39 34.56
CA ASP A 231 -36.50 3.49 34.83
C ASP A 231 -35.93 2.06 34.86
N LYS A 232 -35.47 1.64 36.05
CA LYS A 232 -34.72 0.39 36.28
C LYS A 232 -35.47 -0.86 35.81
N ASP A 233 -36.79 -0.77 35.66
CA ASP A 233 -37.65 -1.86 35.24
C ASP A 233 -37.80 -1.97 33.71
N ASN A 234 -37.38 -0.98 32.90
CA ASN A 234 -37.61 -0.95 31.45
C ASN A 234 -36.39 -0.54 30.58
N ALA A 235 -35.28 -0.07 31.15
CA ALA A 235 -34.12 0.37 30.39
C ALA A 235 -33.11 -0.77 30.18
N VAL A 236 -33.17 -1.44 29.02
CA VAL A 236 -32.05 -2.29 28.57
C VAL A 236 -30.90 -1.38 28.14
N ASP A 237 -29.90 -1.21 29.00
CA ASP A 237 -28.69 -0.46 28.64
C ASP A 237 -27.82 -1.26 27.66
N ASN A 238 -28.00 -0.99 26.37
CA ASN A 238 -27.22 -1.61 25.29
C ASN A 238 -25.92 -0.87 24.96
N SER A 239 -25.57 0.19 25.72
CA SER A 239 -24.43 1.05 25.40
C SER A 239 -23.10 0.28 25.35
N GLY A 240 -22.86 -0.62 26.30
CA GLY A 240 -21.66 -1.46 26.34
C GLY A 240 -21.51 -2.36 25.12
N ILE A 241 -22.62 -2.91 24.59
CA ILE A 241 -22.63 -3.73 23.37
C ILE A 241 -22.25 -2.86 22.17
N TYR A 242 -22.82 -1.66 22.05
CA TYR A 242 -22.49 -0.75 20.94
C TYR A 242 -21.03 -0.30 20.95
N MET A 243 -20.43 -0.08 22.13
CA MET A 243 -19.00 0.19 22.26
C MET A 243 -18.15 -1.01 21.80
N GLY A 244 -18.55 -2.22 22.18
CA GLY A 244 -17.88 -3.45 21.74
C GLY A 244 -17.95 -3.64 20.22
N ILE A 245 -19.12 -3.42 19.61
CA ILE A 245 -19.33 -3.51 18.15
C ILE A 245 -18.48 -2.46 17.43
N TRP A 246 -18.52 -1.20 17.86
CA TRP A 246 -17.68 -0.13 17.32
C TRP A 246 -16.20 -0.54 17.28
N TRP A 247 -15.70 -0.99 18.43
CA TRP A 247 -14.30 -1.35 18.59
C TRP A 247 -13.91 -2.56 17.73
N ALA A 248 -14.76 -3.59 17.70
CA ALA A 248 -14.55 -4.76 16.85
C ALA A 248 -14.51 -4.40 15.37
N LEU A 249 -15.44 -3.56 14.89
CA LEU A 249 -15.45 -3.10 13.50
C LEU A 249 -14.19 -2.32 13.14
N LEU A 250 -13.69 -1.48 14.05
CA LEU A 250 -12.45 -0.73 13.85
C LEU A 250 -11.22 -1.65 13.77
N LEU A 251 -11.14 -2.67 14.63
CA LEU A 251 -10.04 -3.65 14.57
C LEU A 251 -10.08 -4.47 13.27
N ILE A 252 -11.28 -4.92 12.87
CA ILE A 252 -11.47 -5.67 11.63
C ILE A 252 -11.09 -4.81 10.42
N SER A 253 -11.47 -3.53 10.38
CA SER A 253 -11.12 -2.65 9.26
C SER A 253 -9.61 -2.43 9.15
N CYS A 254 -8.91 -2.21 10.27
CA CYS A 254 -7.45 -2.10 10.32
C CYS A 254 -6.77 -3.39 9.83
N TRP A 255 -7.26 -4.56 10.26
CA TRP A 255 -6.73 -5.85 9.83
C TRP A 255 -6.94 -6.10 8.33
N LEU A 256 -8.16 -5.84 7.82
CA LEU A 256 -8.48 -5.96 6.39
C LEU A 256 -7.63 -5.04 5.54
N MET A 257 -7.36 -3.82 5.99
CA MET A 257 -6.50 -2.88 5.26
C MET A 257 -5.09 -3.42 5.09
N ASN A 258 -4.50 -3.97 6.16
CA ASN A 258 -3.18 -4.59 6.09
C ASN A 258 -3.17 -5.78 5.12
N LEU A 259 -4.23 -6.60 5.08
CA LEU A 259 -4.34 -7.68 4.10
C LEU A 259 -4.44 -7.16 2.68
N ILE A 260 -5.28 -6.16 2.42
CA ILE A 260 -5.44 -5.53 1.11
C ILE A 260 -4.08 -5.03 0.60
N LEU A 261 -3.34 -4.29 1.42
CA LEU A 261 -2.01 -3.77 1.06
C LEU A 261 -0.99 -4.89 0.85
N LEU A 262 -0.98 -5.91 1.72
CA LEU A 262 -0.09 -7.06 1.61
C LEU A 262 -0.31 -7.77 0.26
N PHE A 263 -1.56 -8.00 -0.11
CA PHE A 263 -1.89 -8.68 -1.37
C PHE A 263 -1.62 -7.81 -2.60
N THR A 264 -1.81 -6.49 -2.52
CA THR A 264 -1.52 -5.61 -3.66
C THR A 264 -0.03 -5.46 -3.95
N PHE A 265 0.82 -5.42 -2.92
CA PHE A 265 2.23 -5.04 -3.10
C PHE A 265 3.25 -6.17 -2.96
N PHE A 266 2.94 -7.24 -2.21
CA PHE A 266 3.96 -8.24 -1.84
C PHE A 266 3.70 -9.64 -2.40
N LYS A 267 2.52 -9.90 -2.98
CA LYS A 267 2.22 -11.20 -3.58
C LYS A 267 1.80 -11.03 -5.04
N GLU A 268 2.79 -10.90 -5.93
CA GLU A 268 2.64 -11.07 -7.38
C GLU A 268 2.33 -12.55 -7.77
N GLY A 269 1.62 -13.30 -6.92
CA GLY A 269 1.34 -14.73 -7.11
C GLY A 269 -0.15 -15.00 -7.30
N ALA A 270 -0.52 -16.19 -7.77
CA ALA A 270 -1.89 -16.62 -8.16
C ALA A 270 -3.04 -16.31 -7.17
N PHE A 271 -2.75 -15.94 -5.92
CA PHE A 271 -3.72 -15.39 -4.99
C PHE A 271 -4.25 -14.01 -5.44
N PHE A 272 -3.38 -13.17 -6.04
CA PHE A 272 -3.66 -11.86 -6.64
C PHE A 272 -4.82 -11.88 -7.65
N VAL A 273 -4.89 -12.92 -8.48
CA VAL A 273 -5.95 -13.09 -9.50
C VAL A 273 -7.19 -13.80 -8.95
N LYS A 274 -7.03 -14.67 -7.93
CA LYS A 274 -8.12 -15.51 -7.41
C LYS A 274 -8.93 -14.86 -6.30
N THR A 275 -8.33 -14.03 -5.45
CA THR A 275 -9.11 -13.23 -4.49
C THR A 275 -9.59 -11.98 -5.18
N ASN A 276 -10.91 -11.85 -5.31
CA ASN A 276 -11.57 -10.66 -5.85
C ASN A 276 -11.22 -9.43 -4.98
N HIS A 277 -10.10 -8.78 -5.29
CA HIS A 277 -9.50 -7.72 -4.50
C HIS A 277 -10.45 -6.53 -4.37
N ALA A 278 -11.19 -6.24 -5.44
CA ALA A 278 -12.29 -5.28 -5.44
C ALA A 278 -13.36 -5.63 -4.40
N THR A 279 -13.76 -6.90 -4.26
CA THR A 279 -14.70 -7.31 -3.21
C THR A 279 -14.15 -7.08 -1.81
N MET A 280 -12.88 -7.42 -1.55
CA MET A 280 -12.27 -7.15 -0.24
C MET A 280 -12.21 -5.65 0.06
N ALA A 281 -11.88 -4.83 -0.94
CA ALA A 281 -11.85 -3.38 -0.81
C ALA A 281 -13.24 -2.79 -0.52
N VAL A 282 -14.28 -3.28 -1.20
CA VAL A 282 -15.68 -2.89 -0.95
C VAL A 282 -16.11 -3.30 0.46
N VAL A 283 -15.81 -4.52 0.89
CA VAL A 283 -16.11 -5.00 2.25
C VAL A 283 -15.42 -4.12 3.30
N ALA A 284 -14.14 -3.77 3.08
CA ALA A 284 -13.40 -2.88 3.98
C ALA A 284 -14.04 -1.48 4.06
N ILE A 285 -14.51 -0.91 2.94
CA ILE A 285 -15.25 0.36 2.93
C ILE A 285 -16.54 0.24 3.75
N VAL A 286 -17.34 -0.80 3.54
CA VAL A 286 -18.60 -0.99 4.27
C VAL A 286 -18.36 -1.10 5.77
N ILE A 287 -17.39 -1.92 6.20
CA ILE A 287 -17.04 -2.08 7.61
C ILE A 287 -16.55 -0.76 8.21
N MET A 288 -15.73 0.01 7.47
CA MET A 288 -15.24 1.31 7.94
C MET A 288 -16.37 2.33 8.09
N ILE A 289 -17.33 2.37 7.16
CA ILE A 289 -18.53 3.21 7.27
C ILE A 289 -19.31 2.85 8.53
N LEU A 290 -19.57 1.56 8.75
CA LEU A 290 -20.29 1.10 9.94
C LEU A 290 -19.55 1.47 11.22
N ALA A 291 -18.23 1.26 11.28
CA ALA A 291 -17.40 1.66 12.43
C ALA A 291 -17.55 3.17 12.74
N MET A 292 -17.46 4.03 11.72
CA MET A 292 -17.59 5.48 11.90
C MET A 292 -19.00 5.92 12.28
N LEU A 293 -20.04 5.22 11.82
CA LEU A 293 -21.42 5.48 12.22
C LEU A 293 -21.64 5.16 13.70
N PHE A 294 -21.14 4.02 14.17
CA PHE A 294 -21.18 3.67 15.59
C PHE A 294 -20.38 4.67 16.44
N GLU A 295 -19.18 5.07 16.00
CA GLU A 295 -18.41 6.10 16.69
C GLU A 295 -19.19 7.41 16.79
N THR A 296 -19.83 7.82 15.69
CA THR A 296 -20.63 9.04 15.62
C THR A 296 -21.78 8.99 16.62
N MET A 297 -22.49 7.86 16.66
CA MET A 297 -23.56 7.62 17.62
C MET A 297 -23.06 7.74 19.06
N LEU A 298 -21.95 7.08 19.40
CA LEU A 298 -21.36 7.09 20.75
C LEU A 298 -20.94 8.51 21.18
N VAL A 299 -20.25 9.25 20.30
CA VAL A 299 -19.84 10.63 20.58
C VAL A 299 -21.05 11.54 20.78
N LEU A 300 -22.08 11.42 19.95
CA LEU A 300 -23.30 12.23 20.08
C LEU A 300 -24.05 11.94 21.38
N GLN A 301 -24.19 10.66 21.74
CA GLN A 301 -24.84 10.26 22.99
C GLN A 301 -24.04 10.74 24.20
N TYR A 302 -22.72 10.54 24.22
CA TYR A 302 -21.89 11.01 25.33
C TYR A 302 -21.90 12.53 25.46
N ASN A 303 -21.85 13.27 24.35
CA ASN A 303 -21.93 14.73 24.38
C ASN A 303 -23.23 15.25 25.01
N LYS A 304 -24.34 14.50 24.92
CA LYS A 304 -25.58 14.84 25.65
C LYS A 304 -25.38 14.67 27.15
N LYS A 305 -24.75 13.57 27.60
CA LYS A 305 -24.42 13.32 29.01
C LYS A 305 -23.46 14.39 29.57
N ASN A 306 -22.42 14.75 28.82
CA ASN A 306 -21.50 15.81 29.23
C ASN A 306 -22.21 17.16 29.43
N LYS A 307 -23.20 17.50 28.59
CA LYS A 307 -24.01 18.71 28.79
C LYS A 307 -24.83 18.65 30.08
N LEU A 308 -25.37 17.49 30.44
CA LEU A 308 -26.10 17.31 31.70
C LEU A 308 -25.16 17.48 32.91
N LEU A 309 -23.94 16.94 32.84
CA LEU A 309 -22.91 17.14 33.86
C LEU A 309 -22.58 18.62 34.05
N VAL A 310 -22.36 19.35 32.95
CA VAL A 310 -22.06 20.80 33.01
C VAL A 310 -23.24 21.60 33.54
N ALA A 311 -24.48 21.28 33.13
CA ALA A 311 -25.67 22.01 33.54
C ALA A 311 -26.07 21.79 35.02
N ASN A 312 -25.58 20.71 35.64
CA ASN A 312 -25.85 20.35 37.03
C ASN A 312 -24.56 20.34 37.87
N GLU A 313 -23.56 21.14 37.47
CA GLU A 313 -22.25 21.19 38.13
C GLU A 313 -22.37 21.52 39.64
N ASP A 314 -23.38 22.30 40.03
CA ASP A 314 -23.69 22.68 41.40
C ASP A 314 -24.12 21.51 42.30
N LYS A 315 -24.56 20.40 41.72
CA LYS A 315 -25.01 19.21 42.47
C LYS A 315 -23.88 18.27 42.85
N PHE A 316 -22.70 18.44 42.27
CA PHE A 316 -21.57 17.57 42.50
C PHE A 316 -20.75 18.05 43.69
#